data_AF-A0A7W7QW84-F1
#
_entry.id   AF-A0A7W7QW84-F1
#
_cell.length_a   1.000
_cell.length_b   1.000
_cell.length_c   1.000
_cell.angle_alpha   90.00
_cell.angle_beta   90.00
_cell.angle_gamma   90.00
#
_symmetry.space_group_name_H-M   'P 1'
#
loop_
_entity.id
_entity.type
_entity.pdbx_description
1 polymer ?
#
loop_
_entity_poly.entity_id
_entity_poly.type
_entity_poly.pdbx_seq_one_letter_code
_entity_poly.pdbx_strand_id
1 'polypeptide(L)'
;MITTLSPLDIEGFTGTGDTLDAEYGAAMRRWRAAHPGTDPRGEEARTEGMRLVAMMDTVCRYADVRDLLAHEQVARAERDRLLRQVEARWEALSTAAAWLAAHHAYVLAVDEARLAVDMWRERAEAALRRPFFCFSPRDEAAYRQIQEAGHPALEPELAGLDRKPGQTAARLRADLDQADQRRKHLAAKTLALTTVNA
;
A
#
# COMPACT_ATOMS: atom_id res chain seq x y z
N MET A 1 -8.64 5.80 4.75
CA MET A 1 -9.53 4.75 4.19
C MET A 1 -8.59 3.72 3.55
N ILE A 2 -8.85 2.42 3.64
CA ILE A 2 -8.02 1.45 2.91
C ILE A 2 -8.60 1.33 1.49
N THR A 3 -7.76 1.52 0.48
CA THR A 3 -8.08 1.34 -0.93
C THR A 3 -8.58 -0.08 -1.14
N THR A 4 -9.83 -0.21 -1.54
CA THR A 4 -10.44 -1.51 -1.78
C THR A 4 -9.99 -2.02 -3.15
N LEU A 5 -9.39 -3.21 -3.19
CA LEU A 5 -8.92 -3.85 -4.42
C LEU A 5 -10.06 -4.60 -5.12
N SER A 6 -11.07 -3.87 -5.60
CA SER A 6 -12.11 -4.47 -6.45
C SER A 6 -11.50 -4.92 -7.79
N PRO A 7 -11.93 -6.04 -8.38
CA PRO A 7 -11.46 -6.45 -9.70
C PRO A 7 -11.58 -5.29 -10.70
N LEU A 8 -10.51 -5.04 -11.45
CA LEU A 8 -10.47 -4.02 -12.50
C LEU A 8 -10.84 -4.71 -13.81
N ASP A 9 -11.80 -4.15 -14.54
CA ASP A 9 -12.15 -4.55 -15.90
C ASP A 9 -12.66 -3.32 -16.65
N ILE A 10 -11.80 -2.74 -17.49
CA ILE A 10 -12.14 -1.59 -18.31
C ILE A 10 -12.04 -2.01 -19.76
N GLU A 11 -13.19 -2.14 -20.43
CA GLU A 11 -13.29 -2.61 -21.81
C GLU A 11 -12.58 -3.97 -22.05
N GLY A 12 -12.49 -4.84 -21.04
CA GLY A 12 -11.80 -6.12 -21.11
C GLY A 12 -10.32 -6.07 -20.75
N PHE A 13 -9.80 -4.92 -20.28
CA PHE A 13 -8.45 -4.81 -19.71
C PHE A 13 -8.50 -4.95 -18.20
N THR A 14 -7.77 -5.93 -17.65
CA THR A 14 -7.76 -6.21 -16.20
C THR A 14 -6.55 -5.63 -15.47
N GLY A 15 -5.60 -5.07 -16.22
CA GLY A 15 -4.38 -4.47 -15.67
C GLY A 15 -3.29 -5.50 -15.33
N THR A 16 -3.48 -6.78 -15.67
CA THR A 16 -2.48 -7.83 -15.50
C THR A 16 -1.54 -7.88 -16.69
N GLY A 17 -0.25 -7.59 -16.45
CA GLY A 17 0.77 -7.50 -17.51
C GLY A 17 0.87 -8.71 -18.43
N ASP A 18 0.68 -9.92 -17.88
CA ASP A 18 0.84 -11.18 -18.61
C ASP A 18 -0.26 -11.44 -19.66
N THR A 19 -1.39 -10.73 -19.60
CA THR A 19 -2.55 -10.94 -20.47
C THR A 19 -2.78 -9.82 -21.48
N LEU A 20 -1.97 -8.76 -21.45
CA LEU A 20 -2.21 -7.53 -22.21
C LEU A 20 -2.32 -7.72 -23.72
N ASP A 21 -1.41 -8.49 -24.32
CA ASP A 21 -1.43 -8.74 -25.77
C ASP A 21 -2.72 -9.47 -26.20
N ALA A 22 -3.17 -10.42 -25.38
CA ALA A 22 -4.40 -11.17 -25.63
C ALA A 22 -5.65 -10.28 -25.45
N GLU A 23 -5.67 -9.44 -24.42
CA GLU A 23 -6.73 -8.47 -24.14
C GLU A 23 -6.85 -7.42 -25.25
N TYR A 24 -5.74 -6.84 -25.68
CA TYR A 24 -5.69 -5.90 -26.79
C TYR A 24 -6.18 -6.56 -28.08
N GLY A 25 -5.71 -7.78 -28.37
CA GLY A 25 -6.19 -8.55 -29.52
C GLY A 25 -7.69 -8.83 -29.46
N ALA A 26 -8.24 -9.11 -28.28
CA ALA A 26 -9.68 -9.31 -28.07
C ALA A 26 -10.47 -8.00 -28.25
N ALA A 27 -9.98 -6.88 -27.73
CA ALA A 27 -10.58 -5.56 -27.89
C ALA A 27 -10.63 -5.15 -29.38
N MET A 28 -9.52 -5.31 -30.11
CA MET A 28 -9.49 -5.05 -31.55
C MET A 28 -10.45 -5.96 -32.34
N ARG A 29 -10.61 -7.23 -31.94
CA ARG A 29 -11.60 -8.13 -32.57
C ARG A 29 -13.04 -7.67 -32.31
N ARG A 30 -13.37 -7.28 -31.07
CA ARG A 30 -14.69 -6.73 -30.72
C ARG A 30 -15.00 -5.47 -31.53
N TRP A 31 -14.04 -4.55 -31.61
CA TRP A 31 -14.20 -3.32 -32.37
C TRP A 31 -14.42 -3.58 -33.86
N ARG A 32 -13.61 -4.44 -34.49
CA ARG A 32 -13.78 -4.80 -35.92
C ARG A 32 -15.12 -5.46 -36.20
N ALA A 33 -15.60 -6.32 -35.30
CA ALA A 33 -16.91 -6.95 -35.45
C ALA A 33 -18.06 -5.92 -35.40
N ALA A 34 -17.91 -4.86 -34.59
CA ALA A 34 -18.85 -3.73 -34.54
C ALA A 34 -18.72 -2.76 -35.74
N HIS A 35 -17.60 -2.81 -36.48
CA HIS A 35 -17.29 -1.91 -37.61
C HIS A 35 -16.92 -2.70 -38.88
N PRO A 36 -17.84 -3.53 -39.43
CA PRO A 36 -17.53 -4.47 -40.52
C PRO A 36 -17.19 -3.79 -41.86
N GLY A 37 -17.55 -2.51 -42.03
CA GLY A 37 -17.27 -1.74 -43.26
C GLY A 37 -16.00 -0.91 -43.22
N THR A 38 -15.31 -0.84 -42.09
CA THR A 38 -14.11 0.00 -41.93
C THR A 38 -12.88 -0.72 -42.46
N ASP A 39 -12.04 -0.03 -43.24
CA ASP A 39 -10.74 -0.54 -43.67
C ASP A 39 -9.86 -0.83 -42.44
N PRO A 40 -9.41 -2.08 -42.23
CA PRO A 40 -8.54 -2.43 -41.12
C PRO A 40 -7.18 -1.69 -41.11
N ARG A 41 -6.80 -1.07 -42.23
CA ARG A 41 -5.59 -0.25 -42.38
C ARG A 41 -5.88 1.25 -42.48
N GLY A 42 -7.15 1.63 -42.41
CA GLY A 42 -7.61 3.01 -42.49
C GLY A 42 -7.30 3.81 -41.23
N GLU A 43 -7.49 5.13 -41.33
CA GLU A 43 -7.24 6.08 -40.24
C GLU A 43 -8.09 5.81 -39.00
N GLU A 44 -9.33 5.37 -39.19
CA GLU A 44 -10.26 5.04 -38.10
C GLU A 44 -9.74 3.85 -37.27
N ALA A 45 -9.33 2.75 -37.94
CA ALA A 45 -8.74 1.58 -37.29
C ALA A 45 -7.43 1.91 -36.56
N ARG A 46 -6.61 2.80 -37.14
CA ARG A 46 -5.39 3.29 -36.48
C ARG A 46 -5.72 4.12 -35.24
N THR A 47 -6.74 4.97 -35.33
CA THR A 47 -7.18 5.83 -34.22
C THR A 47 -7.69 5.01 -33.05
N GLU A 48 -8.50 3.99 -33.32
CA GLU A 48 -8.97 3.08 -32.28
C GLU A 48 -7.82 2.28 -31.67
N GLY A 49 -6.92 1.74 -32.49
CA GLY A 49 -5.75 1.01 -31.98
C GLY A 49 -4.92 1.87 -31.01
N MET A 50 -4.69 3.14 -31.35
CA MET A 50 -4.00 4.08 -30.45
C MET A 50 -4.78 4.36 -29.16
N ARG A 51 -6.12 4.46 -29.22
CA ARG A 51 -6.97 4.64 -28.04
C ARG A 51 -6.89 3.42 -27.11
N LEU A 52 -6.98 2.22 -27.67
CA LEU A 52 -6.92 0.96 -26.93
C LEU A 52 -5.53 0.72 -26.31
N VAL A 53 -4.44 1.11 -26.99
CA VAL A 53 -3.09 1.09 -26.39
C VAL A 53 -3.00 2.03 -25.19
N ALA A 54 -3.53 3.25 -25.30
CA ALA A 54 -3.55 4.19 -24.18
C ALA A 54 -4.41 3.68 -23.02
N MET A 55 -5.56 3.04 -23.31
CA MET A 55 -6.40 2.39 -22.32
C MET A 55 -5.64 1.28 -21.59
N MET A 56 -5.06 0.35 -22.33
CA MET A 56 -4.29 -0.78 -21.82
C MET A 56 -3.15 -0.32 -20.88
N ASP A 57 -2.32 0.63 -21.33
CA ASP A 57 -1.22 1.18 -20.53
C ASP A 57 -1.73 1.87 -19.26
N THR A 58 -2.78 2.68 -19.38
CA THR A 58 -3.35 3.43 -18.24
C THR A 58 -3.97 2.48 -17.20
N VAL A 59 -4.70 1.46 -17.64
CA VAL A 59 -5.30 0.43 -16.76
C VAL A 59 -4.20 -0.34 -16.02
N CYS A 60 -3.12 -0.73 -16.69
CA CYS A 60 -1.98 -1.38 -16.02
C CYS A 60 -1.31 -0.48 -14.99
N ARG A 61 -0.95 0.76 -15.35
CA ARG A 61 -0.34 1.69 -14.41
C ARG A 61 -1.26 2.01 -13.23
N TYR A 62 -2.56 2.12 -13.49
CA TYR A 62 -3.57 2.31 -12.46
C TYR A 62 -3.61 1.12 -11.50
N ALA A 63 -3.68 -0.11 -12.03
CA ALA A 63 -3.70 -1.34 -11.24
C ALA A 63 -2.44 -1.47 -10.36
N ASP A 64 -1.26 -1.27 -10.94
CA ASP A 64 0.03 -1.29 -10.24
C ASP A 64 0.05 -0.32 -9.06
N VAL A 65 -0.29 0.95 -9.31
CA VAL A 65 -0.24 2.00 -8.29
C VAL A 65 -1.29 1.75 -7.21
N ARG A 66 -2.49 1.31 -7.59
CA ARG A 66 -3.56 0.99 -6.65
C ARG A 66 -3.17 -0.14 -5.71
N ASP A 67 -2.51 -1.18 -6.22
CA ASP A 67 -2.00 -2.30 -5.40
C ASP A 67 -0.93 -1.84 -4.41
N LEU A 68 0.05 -1.05 -4.88
CA LEU A 68 1.10 -0.50 -4.02
C LEU A 68 0.53 0.39 -2.91
N LEU A 69 -0.46 1.23 -3.21
CA LEU A 69 -1.15 2.06 -2.23
C LEU A 69 -1.91 1.23 -1.19
N ALA A 70 -2.63 0.19 -1.62
CA ALA A 70 -3.35 -0.68 -0.70
C ALA A 70 -2.39 -1.38 0.28
N HIS A 71 -1.27 -1.91 -0.23
CA HIS A 71 -0.24 -2.52 0.61
C HIS A 71 0.40 -1.53 1.60
N GLU A 72 0.68 -0.31 1.15
CA GLU A 72 1.21 0.74 2.01
C GLU A 72 0.24 1.10 3.14
N GLN A 73 -1.04 1.30 2.83
CA GLN A 73 -2.04 1.68 3.83
C GLN A 73 -2.26 0.59 4.87
N VAL A 74 -2.29 -0.68 4.46
CA VAL A 74 -2.37 -1.82 5.38
C VAL A 74 -1.15 -1.84 6.29
N ALA A 75 0.06 -1.70 5.74
CA ALA A 75 1.28 -1.67 6.53
C ALA A 75 1.33 -0.46 7.47
N ARG A 76 0.83 0.70 7.05
CA ARG A 76 0.73 1.92 7.88
C ARG A 76 -0.21 1.72 9.06
N ALA A 77 -1.40 1.18 8.80
CA ALA A 77 -2.38 0.89 9.85
C ALA A 77 -1.85 -0.14 10.85
N GLU A 78 -1.16 -1.16 10.37
CA GLU A 78 -0.57 -2.21 11.21
C GLU A 78 0.59 -1.69 12.07
N ARG A 79 1.49 -0.88 11.49
CA ARG A 79 2.52 -0.15 12.22
C ARG A 79 1.91 0.66 13.36
N ASP A 80 0.88 1.45 13.09
CA ASP A 80 0.26 2.30 14.10
C ASP A 80 -0.46 1.47 15.18
N ARG A 81 -1.06 0.34 14.81
CA ARG A 81 -1.67 -0.62 15.74
C ARG A 81 -0.62 -1.22 16.68
N LEU A 82 0.50 -1.69 16.14
CA LEU A 82 1.55 -2.35 16.93
C LEU A 82 2.31 -1.37 17.81
N LEU A 83 2.56 -0.14 17.35
CA LEU A 83 3.11 0.92 18.21
C LEU A 83 2.20 1.21 19.41
N ARG A 84 0.88 1.30 19.20
CA ARG A 84 -0.08 1.42 20.33
C ARG A 84 -0.10 0.18 21.23
N GLN A 85 0.07 -1.02 20.65
CA GLN A 85 0.10 -2.26 21.42
C GLN A 85 1.31 -2.29 22.38
N VAL A 86 2.47 -1.78 21.98
CA VAL A 86 3.63 -1.65 22.88
C VAL A 86 3.28 -0.86 24.14
N GLU A 87 2.62 0.29 23.97
CA GLU A 87 2.20 1.14 25.09
C GLU A 87 1.18 0.44 25.99
N ALA A 88 0.16 -0.18 25.40
CA ALA A 88 -0.84 -0.94 26.16
C ALA A 88 -0.22 -2.11 26.96
N ARG A 89 0.75 -2.81 26.38
CA ARG A 89 1.46 -3.90 27.09
C ARG A 89 2.35 -3.37 28.19
N TRP A 90 2.98 -2.22 28.00
CA TRP A 90 3.77 -1.57 29.04
C TRP A 90 2.90 -1.14 30.23
N GLU A 91 1.76 -0.48 29.98
CA GLU A 91 0.84 -0.04 31.02
C GLU A 91 0.27 -1.21 31.83
N ALA A 92 -0.05 -2.32 31.15
CA ALA A 92 -0.57 -3.53 31.79
C ALA A 92 0.40 -4.14 32.81
N LEU A 93 1.71 -3.89 32.72
CA LEU A 93 2.70 -4.40 33.69
C LEU A 93 2.46 -3.90 35.11
N SER A 94 1.88 -2.70 35.26
CA SER A 94 1.64 -2.08 36.57
C SER A 94 0.63 -2.85 37.44
N THR A 95 -0.21 -3.69 36.82
CA THR A 95 -1.30 -4.43 37.49
C THR A 95 -1.21 -5.94 37.26
N ALA A 96 -0.18 -6.43 36.56
CA ALA A 96 -0.06 -7.82 36.18
C ALA A 96 0.34 -8.72 37.37
N ALA A 97 -0.53 -9.67 37.71
CA ALA A 97 -0.21 -10.70 38.71
C ALA A 97 0.93 -11.63 38.25
N ALA A 98 0.94 -12.02 36.97
CA ALA A 98 2.00 -12.81 36.35
C ALA A 98 3.00 -11.89 35.62
N TRP A 99 3.76 -11.10 36.38
CA TRP A 99 4.59 -10.01 35.85
C TRP A 99 5.60 -10.47 34.78
N LEU A 100 6.28 -11.60 34.96
CA LEU A 100 7.25 -12.11 33.98
C LEU A 100 6.63 -12.43 32.62
N ALA A 101 5.46 -13.07 32.61
CA ALA A 101 4.74 -13.39 31.38
C ALA A 101 4.24 -12.11 30.67
N ALA A 102 3.73 -11.15 31.45
CA ALA A 102 3.34 -9.84 30.92
C ALA A 102 4.53 -9.07 30.36
N HIS A 103 5.70 -9.13 31.01
CA HIS A 103 6.94 -8.51 30.52
C HIS A 103 7.41 -9.16 29.22
N HIS A 104 7.35 -10.48 29.12
CA HIS A 104 7.66 -11.18 27.87
C HIS A 104 6.73 -10.73 26.72
N ALA A 105 5.42 -10.60 26.98
CA ALA A 105 4.48 -10.09 25.98
C ALA A 105 4.78 -8.65 25.54
N TYR A 106 5.27 -7.79 26.45
CA TYR A 106 5.78 -6.47 26.10
C TYR A 106 7.02 -6.56 25.19
N VAL A 107 7.98 -7.42 25.51
CA VAL A 107 9.20 -7.59 24.69
C VAL A 107 8.85 -8.05 23.27
N LEU A 108 7.93 -9.01 23.13
CA LEU A 108 7.43 -9.45 21.82
C LEU A 108 6.75 -8.29 21.07
N ALA A 109 5.91 -7.51 21.74
CA ALA A 109 5.24 -6.37 21.11
C ALA A 109 6.24 -5.31 20.59
N VAL A 110 7.35 -5.08 21.30
CA VAL A 110 8.42 -4.17 20.83
C VAL A 110 9.07 -4.71 19.55
N ASP A 111 9.36 -6.01 19.50
CA ASP A 111 9.96 -6.64 18.32
C ASP A 111 9.02 -6.63 17.11
N GLU A 112 7.75 -6.95 17.32
CA GLU A 112 6.71 -6.86 16.27
C GLU A 112 6.55 -5.43 15.75
N ALA A 113 6.53 -4.42 16.64
CA ALA A 113 6.43 -3.02 16.24
C ALA A 113 7.65 -2.56 15.43
N ARG A 114 8.86 -3.04 15.79
CA ARG A 114 10.09 -2.81 15.04
C ARG A 114 9.98 -3.33 13.60
N LEU A 115 9.53 -4.58 13.44
CA LEU A 115 9.32 -5.20 12.12
C LEU A 115 8.25 -4.46 11.31
N ALA A 116 7.15 -4.07 11.94
CA ALA A 116 6.07 -3.36 11.27
C ALA A 116 6.48 -1.97 10.77
N VAL A 117 7.34 -1.25 11.50
CA VAL A 117 7.94 0.01 11.04
C VAL A 117 8.80 -0.21 9.79
N ASP A 118 9.61 -1.27 9.77
CA ASP A 118 10.48 -1.59 8.64
C ASP A 118 9.67 -2.03 7.41
N MET A 119 8.67 -2.89 7.60
CA MET A 119 7.74 -3.30 6.53
C MET A 119 6.97 -2.11 5.97
N TRP A 120 6.44 -1.23 6.82
CA TRP A 120 5.76 -0.02 6.36
C TRP A 120 6.69 0.86 5.53
N ARG A 121 7.93 1.08 5.98
CA ARG A 121 8.92 1.86 5.23
C ARG A 121 9.10 1.30 3.82
N GLU A 122 9.31 -0.01 3.69
CA GLU A 122 9.51 -0.66 2.39
C GLU A 122 8.31 -0.46 1.45
N ARG A 123 7.09 -0.65 1.96
CA ARG A 123 5.86 -0.45 1.16
C ARG A 123 5.64 1.01 0.79
N ALA A 124 5.91 1.94 1.71
CA ALA A 124 5.82 3.38 1.45
C ALA A 124 6.84 3.85 0.41
N GLU A 125 8.08 3.35 0.46
CA GLU A 125 9.07 3.62 -0.56
C GLU A 125 8.68 3.04 -1.92
N ALA A 126 8.14 1.82 -1.96
CA ALA A 126 7.68 1.21 -3.21
C ALA A 126 6.53 2.02 -3.84
N ALA A 127 5.54 2.43 -3.04
CA ALA A 127 4.43 3.27 -3.50
C ALA A 127 4.91 4.64 -4.01
N LEU A 128 5.88 5.28 -3.34
CA LEU A 128 6.46 6.55 -3.79
C LEU A 128 7.26 6.45 -5.09
N ARG A 129 7.97 5.34 -5.31
CA ARG A 129 8.80 5.15 -6.51
C ARG A 129 7.97 4.99 -7.78
N ARG A 130 6.68 4.66 -7.67
CA ARG A 130 5.78 4.46 -8.81
C ARG A 130 4.86 5.68 -8.98
N PRO A 131 5.30 6.73 -9.71
CA PRO A 131 4.44 7.86 -10.00
C PRO A 131 3.25 7.43 -10.89
N PHE A 132 2.10 8.04 -10.65
CA PHE A 132 0.96 8.01 -11.57
C PHE A 132 0.80 9.38 -12.22
N PHE A 133 0.78 9.41 -13.55
CA PHE A 133 0.55 10.61 -14.35
C PHE A 133 -0.21 10.21 -15.61
N CYS A 134 -0.90 11.17 -16.22
CA CYS A 134 -1.40 11.03 -17.58
C CYS A 134 -0.47 11.86 -18.47
N PHE A 135 0.21 11.22 -19.44
CA PHE A 135 1.15 11.91 -20.32
C PHE A 135 0.50 12.50 -21.57
N SER A 136 -0.71 12.04 -21.88
CA SER A 136 -1.44 12.43 -23.07
C SER A 136 -2.93 12.64 -22.78
N PRO A 137 -3.66 13.39 -23.61
CA PRO A 137 -5.11 13.49 -23.53
C PRO A 137 -5.83 12.13 -23.63
N ARG A 138 -5.19 11.12 -24.25
CA ARG A 138 -5.76 9.75 -24.33
C ARG A 138 -5.63 9.02 -23.01
N ASP A 139 -4.51 9.20 -22.31
CA ASP A 139 -4.29 8.64 -20.98
C ASP A 139 -5.27 9.26 -19.98
N GLU A 140 -5.49 10.58 -20.07
CA GLU A 140 -6.48 11.29 -19.25
C GLU A 140 -7.90 10.78 -19.51
N ALA A 141 -8.25 10.55 -20.78
CA ALA A 141 -9.54 9.98 -21.14
C ALA A 141 -9.70 8.55 -20.61
N ALA A 142 -8.67 7.71 -20.72
CA ALA A 142 -8.66 6.36 -20.17
C ALA A 142 -8.80 6.37 -18.64
N TYR A 143 -8.07 7.24 -17.96
CA TYR A 143 -8.14 7.38 -16.51
C TYR A 143 -9.52 7.88 -16.05
N ARG A 144 -10.13 8.81 -16.79
CA ARG A 144 -11.50 9.24 -16.52
C ARG A 144 -12.50 8.08 -16.68
N GLN A 145 -12.34 7.24 -17.70
CA GLN A 145 -13.19 6.06 -17.87
C GLN A 145 -13.04 5.06 -16.73
N ILE A 146 -11.82 4.85 -16.20
CA ILE A 146 -11.59 4.07 -14.97
C ILE A 146 -12.40 4.64 -13.80
N GLN A 147 -12.40 5.97 -13.63
CA GLN A 147 -13.15 6.65 -12.57
C GLN A 147 -14.68 6.56 -12.77
N GLU A 148 -15.16 6.74 -14.00
CA GLU A 148 -16.57 6.62 -14.38
C GLU A 148 -17.10 5.19 -14.17
N ALA A 149 -16.23 4.18 -14.31
CA ALA A 149 -16.53 2.78 -13.96
C ALA A 149 -16.60 2.54 -12.44
N GLY A 150 -16.42 3.57 -11.61
CA GLY A 150 -16.56 3.52 -10.15
C GLY A 150 -15.27 3.20 -9.41
N HIS A 151 -14.12 3.16 -10.08
CA HIS A 151 -12.83 2.98 -9.41
C HIS A 151 -12.34 4.31 -8.81
N PRO A 152 -11.71 4.28 -7.62
CA PRO A 152 -11.34 5.51 -6.92
C PRO A 152 -10.24 6.29 -7.64
N ALA A 153 -10.29 7.61 -7.51
CA ALA A 153 -9.18 8.48 -7.88
C ALA A 153 -7.95 8.20 -7.00
N LEU A 154 -6.75 8.17 -7.61
CA LEU A 154 -5.50 7.87 -6.91
C LEU A 154 -4.87 9.09 -6.24
N GLU A 155 -5.20 10.30 -6.71
CA GLU A 155 -4.59 11.57 -6.28
C GLU A 155 -4.68 11.80 -4.76
N PRO A 156 -5.84 11.59 -4.10
CA PRO A 156 -5.94 11.81 -2.66
C PRO A 156 -5.00 10.89 -1.86
N GLU A 157 -4.90 9.62 -2.25
CA GLU A 157 -4.09 8.63 -1.54
C GLU A 157 -2.59 8.84 -1.81
N LEU A 158 -2.21 9.17 -3.06
CA LEU A 158 -0.85 9.58 -3.41
C LEU A 158 -0.42 10.87 -2.71
N ALA A 159 -1.36 11.80 -2.49
CA ALA A 159 -1.11 13.01 -1.72
C ALA A 159 -0.83 12.71 -0.25
N GLY A 160 -1.51 11.70 0.32
CA GLY A 160 -1.41 11.25 1.70
C GLY A 160 -0.22 10.34 2.03
N LEU A 161 0.63 10.01 1.06
CA LEU A 161 1.89 9.28 1.31
C LEU A 161 2.89 10.13 2.09
N ASP A 162 3.58 9.50 3.05
CA ASP A 162 4.76 10.10 3.67
C ASP A 162 5.83 10.33 2.61
N ARG A 163 6.33 11.56 2.47
CA ARG A 163 7.32 11.93 1.44
C ARG A 163 8.75 11.48 1.76
N LYS A 164 9.02 11.11 3.01
CA LYS A 164 10.34 10.70 3.49
C LYS A 164 10.19 9.49 4.42
N PRO A 165 9.67 8.35 3.93
CA PRO A 165 9.37 7.18 4.74
C PRO A 165 10.60 6.67 5.50
N GLY A 166 11.80 6.72 4.89
CA GLY A 166 13.04 6.35 5.57
C GLY A 166 13.37 7.24 6.78
N GLN A 167 13.12 8.56 6.71
CA GLN A 167 13.34 9.46 7.84
C GLN A 167 12.31 9.24 8.94
N THR A 168 11.04 9.08 8.58
CA THR A 168 9.98 8.80 9.55
C THR A 168 10.18 7.46 10.23
N ALA A 169 10.54 6.41 9.48
CA ALA A 169 10.84 5.09 10.05
C ALA A 169 12.04 5.14 10.99
N ALA A 170 13.13 5.82 10.61
CA ALA A 170 14.29 6.00 11.48
C ALA A 170 13.93 6.70 12.80
N ARG A 171 13.10 7.75 12.75
CA ARG A 171 12.60 8.43 13.95
C ARG A 171 11.75 7.50 14.81
N LEU A 172 10.78 6.80 14.22
CA LEU A 172 9.92 5.86 14.95
C LEU A 172 10.72 4.75 15.63
N ARG A 173 11.76 4.23 14.95
CA ARG A 173 12.69 3.25 15.53
C ARG A 173 13.47 3.82 16.69
N ALA A 174 14.04 5.00 16.53
CA ALA A 174 14.80 5.66 17.58
C ALA A 174 13.93 5.92 18.83
N ASP A 175 12.71 6.41 18.64
CA ASP A 175 11.77 6.67 19.73
C ASP A 175 11.38 5.37 20.46
N LEU A 176 11.08 4.30 19.71
CA LEU A 176 10.75 2.98 20.26
C LEU A 176 11.93 2.38 21.02
N ASP A 177 13.14 2.47 20.48
CA ASP A 177 14.36 1.94 21.10
C ASP A 177 14.73 2.71 22.37
N GLN A 178 14.62 4.04 22.34
CA GLN A 178 14.83 4.88 23.52
C GLN A 178 13.82 4.55 24.63
N ALA A 179 12.54 4.41 24.27
CA ALA A 179 11.51 4.02 25.22
C ALA A 179 11.76 2.63 25.79
N ASP A 180 12.12 1.65 24.96
CA ASP A 180 12.44 0.29 25.37
C ASP A 180 13.61 0.24 26.34
N GLN A 181 14.69 0.98 26.07
CA GLN A 181 15.85 1.05 26.98
C GLN A 181 15.48 1.64 28.35
N ARG A 182 14.71 2.74 28.35
CA ARG A 182 14.21 3.33 29.61
C ARG A 182 13.35 2.33 30.38
N ARG A 183 12.46 1.62 29.69
CA ARG A 183 11.53 0.64 30.27
C ARG A 183 12.26 -0.58 30.82
N LYS A 184 13.28 -1.09 30.13
CA LYS A 184 14.19 -2.15 30.63
C LYS A 184 14.88 -1.74 31.91
N HIS A 185 15.39 -0.51 32.00
CA HIS A 185 15.99 0.02 33.24
C HIS A 185 14.99 0.06 34.41
N LEU A 186 13.76 0.51 34.16
CA LEU A 186 12.71 0.54 35.18
C LEU A 186 12.29 -0.87 35.62
N ALA A 187 12.16 -1.79 34.67
CA ALA A 187 11.86 -3.19 34.93
C ALA A 187 12.95 -3.84 35.78
N ALA A 188 14.23 -3.61 35.46
CA ALA A 188 15.37 -4.12 36.24
C ALA A 188 15.39 -3.56 37.67
N LYS A 189 15.14 -2.25 37.85
CA LYS A 189 15.00 -1.63 39.17
C LYS A 189 13.87 -2.26 39.99
N THR A 190 12.74 -2.56 39.35
CA THR A 190 11.59 -3.18 40.01
C THR A 190 11.91 -4.61 40.44
N LEU A 191 12.56 -5.39 39.56
CA LEU A 191 12.99 -6.75 39.87
C LEU A 191 13.98 -6.79 41.04
N ALA A 192 14.96 -5.87 41.07
CA ALA A 192 15.93 -5.78 42.16
C ALA A 192 15.27 -5.59 43.54
N LEU A 193 14.17 -4.80 43.61
CA LEU A 193 13.40 -4.61 44.85
C LEU A 193 12.66 -5.88 45.29
N THR A 194 12.24 -6.73 44.36
CA THR A 194 11.59 -8.00 44.67
C THR A 194 12.58 -9.09 45.12
N THR A 195 13.82 -9.06 44.63
CA THR A 195 14.87 -10.03 45.01
C THR A 195 15.59 -9.69 46.32
N VAL A 196 15.53 -8.45 46.80
CA VAL A 196 16.15 -8.04 48.09
C VAL A 196 15.23 -8.34 49.29
N ASN A 197 13.93 -8.58 49.03
CA ASN A 197 12.93 -8.88 50.06
C ASN A 197 12.50 -10.37 50.09
N ALA A 198 13.22 -11.25 49.39
CA ALA A 198 13.02 -12.71 49.40
C ALA A 198 14.21 -13.39 50.08
#